data_AF-A0A1F9CXU7-F1
#
_entry.id   AF-A0A1F9CXU7-F1
#
_cell.length_a   1.000
_cell.length_b   1.000
_cell.length_c   1.000
_cell.angle_alpha   90.00
_cell.angle_beta   90.00
_cell.angle_gamma   90.00
#
_symmetry.space_group_name_H-M   'P 1'
#
loop_
_entity.id
_entity.type
_entity.pdbx_description
1 polymer ?
#
loop_
_entity_poly.entity_id
_entity_poly.type
_entity_poly.pdbx_seq_one_letter_code
_entity_poly.pdbx_strand_id
1 'polypeptide(L)'
;MQMGQQMAGAITESASMASFATPEVRGLFEEWSRTVEEEIVGLLKNKGTSDPSEIAAKLKISEESALFFIGKMAREKKVKITGIMLKG
;
A
#
# COMPACT_ATOMS: atom_id res chain seq x y z
N MET A 1 -21.66 30.47 -13.15
CA MET A 1 -22.22 29.14 -12.82
C MET A 1 -21.25 28.04 -13.23
N GLN A 2 -20.10 27.91 -12.56
CA GLN A 2 -19.09 26.86 -12.91
C GLN A 2 -18.56 26.13 -11.66
N MET A 3 -18.53 26.81 -10.50
CA MET A 3 -18.01 26.22 -9.25
C MET A 3 -18.95 25.17 -8.62
N GLY A 4 -20.27 25.36 -8.73
CA GLY A 4 -21.26 24.41 -8.18
C GLY A 4 -21.32 23.06 -8.91
N GLN A 5 -21.01 23.04 -10.22
CA GLN A 5 -20.97 21.80 -11.00
C GLN A 5 -19.67 21.02 -10.78
N GLN A 6 -18.54 21.70 -10.59
CA GLN A 6 -17.26 21.06 -10.28
C GLN A 6 -17.28 20.37 -8.90
N MET A 7 -17.90 21.01 -7.89
CA MET A 7 -18.09 20.39 -6.57
C MET A 7 -19.03 19.18 -6.64
N ALA A 8 -20.13 19.25 -7.40
CA ALA A 8 -21.03 18.11 -7.59
C ALA A 8 -20.33 16.92 -8.25
N GLY A 9 -19.51 17.16 -9.28
CA GLY A 9 -18.71 16.13 -9.95
C GLY A 9 -17.74 15.41 -9.00
N ALA A 10 -16.98 16.17 -8.20
CA ALA A 10 -16.05 15.65 -7.22
C ALA A 10 -16.74 14.85 -6.08
N ILE A 11 -17.96 15.24 -5.69
CA ILE A 11 -18.79 14.51 -4.72
C ILE A 11 -19.26 13.17 -5.30
N THR A 12 -19.69 13.14 -6.57
CA THR A 12 -20.09 11.89 -7.24
C THR A 12 -18.95 10.90 -7.43
N GLU A 13 -17.74 11.37 -7.71
CA GLU A 13 -16.55 10.52 -7.83
C GLU A 13 -16.09 9.97 -6.47
N SER A 14 -16.15 10.79 -5.42
CA SER A 14 -15.86 10.35 -4.04
C SER A 14 -16.93 9.38 -3.50
N ALA A 15 -18.21 9.60 -3.83
CA ALA A 15 -19.31 8.73 -3.43
C ALA A 15 -19.31 7.39 -4.19
N SER A 16 -18.88 7.38 -5.46
CA SER A 16 -18.71 6.14 -6.20
C SER A 16 -17.55 5.31 -5.64
N MET A 17 -16.41 5.93 -5.28
CA MET A 17 -15.32 5.26 -4.58
C MET A 17 -15.74 4.70 -3.21
N ALA A 18 -16.55 5.44 -2.45
CA ALA A 18 -17.11 4.95 -1.18
C ALA A 18 -18.05 3.75 -1.36
N SER A 19 -18.75 3.66 -2.51
CA SER A 19 -19.64 2.54 -2.83
C SER A 19 -18.91 1.24 -3.18
N PHE A 20 -17.65 1.31 -3.64
CA PHE A 20 -16.83 0.12 -3.92
C PHE A 20 -16.18 -0.49 -2.67
N ALA A 21 -16.09 0.26 -1.57
CA ALA A 21 -15.50 -0.20 -0.31
C ALA A 21 -16.54 -0.82 0.62
N THR A 22 -17.38 -1.72 0.09
CA THR A 22 -18.31 -2.50 0.92
C THR A 22 -17.53 -3.30 1.98
N PRO A 23 -18.15 -3.67 3.12
CA PRO A 23 -17.48 -4.45 4.15
C PRO A 23 -16.79 -5.71 3.63
N GLU A 24 -17.38 -6.35 2.62
CA GLU A 24 -16.87 -7.56 1.98
C GLU A 24 -15.58 -7.29 1.19
N VAL A 25 -15.57 -6.25 0.34
CA VAL A 25 -14.37 -5.87 -0.43
C VAL A 25 -13.26 -5.42 0.52
N ARG A 26 -13.60 -4.70 1.59
CA ARG A 26 -12.65 -4.35 2.64
C ARG A 26 -12.06 -5.60 3.30
N GLY A 27 -12.88 -6.58 3.66
CA GLY A 27 -12.40 -7.83 4.25
C GLY A 27 -11.43 -8.58 3.34
N LEU A 28 -11.75 -8.70 2.05
CA LEU A 28 -10.86 -9.32 1.06
C LEU A 28 -9.53 -8.55 0.91
N PHE A 29 -9.60 -7.21 0.92
CA PHE A 29 -8.39 -6.38 0.91
C PHE A 29 -7.56 -6.57 2.18
N GLU A 30 -8.19 -6.63 3.36
CA GLU A 30 -7.49 -6.85 4.63
C GLU A 30 -6.80 -8.21 4.68
N GLU A 31 -7.47 -9.27 4.22
CA GLU A 31 -6.90 -10.62 4.09
C GLU A 31 -5.70 -10.62 3.14
N TRP A 32 -5.88 -10.10 1.91
CA TRP A 32 -4.80 -9.98 0.94
C TRP A 32 -3.63 -9.15 1.47
N SER A 33 -3.92 -8.03 2.17
CA SER A 33 -2.90 -7.16 2.75
C SER A 33 -2.08 -7.88 3.82
N ARG A 34 -2.69 -8.80 4.59
CA ARG A 34 -1.99 -9.61 5.58
C ARG A 34 -1.04 -10.60 4.91
N THR A 35 -1.48 -11.24 3.83
CA THR A 35 -0.63 -12.15 3.04
C THR A 35 0.59 -11.42 2.48
N VAL A 36 0.41 -10.20 1.96
CA VAL A 36 1.51 -9.36 1.48
C VAL A 36 2.52 -9.06 2.60
N GLU A 37 2.05 -8.67 3.78
CA GLU A 37 2.93 -8.42 4.93
C GLU A 37 3.70 -9.68 5.36
N GLU A 38 3.04 -10.84 5.37
CA GLU A 38 3.67 -12.13 5.69
C GLU A 38 4.76 -12.50 4.68
N GLU A 39 4.53 -12.28 3.39
CA GLU A 39 5.54 -12.50 2.35
C GLU A 39 6.75 -11.55 2.49
N ILE A 40 6.53 -10.28 2.85
CA ILE A 40 7.62 -9.32 3.12
C ILE A 40 8.44 -9.80 4.33
N VAL A 41 7.79 -10.23 5.42
CA VAL A 41 8.50 -10.80 6.57
C VAL A 41 9.28 -12.05 6.17
N GLY A 42 8.70 -12.93 5.36
CA GLY A 42 9.37 -14.13 4.85
C GLY A 42 10.61 -13.79 4.04
N LEU A 43 10.52 -12.80 3.15
CA LEU A 43 11.66 -12.30 2.37
C LEU A 43 12.78 -11.77 3.28
N LEU A 44 12.42 -10.94 4.26
CA LEU A 44 13.39 -10.34 5.19
C LEU A 44 14.01 -11.36 6.14
N LYS A 45 13.27 -12.39 6.58
CA LYS A 45 13.85 -13.49 7.38
C LYS A 45 14.92 -14.26 6.60
N ASN A 46 14.77 -14.37 5.28
CA ASN A 46 15.71 -15.11 4.43
C ASN A 46 16.93 -14.27 4.01
N LYS A 47 16.73 -12.98 3.67
CA LYS A 47 17.79 -12.08 3.15
C LYS A 47 18.40 -11.14 4.19
N GLY A 48 17.71 -10.89 5.31
CA GLY A 48 18.05 -9.87 6.30
C GLY A 48 17.55 -8.48 5.92
N THR A 49 17.88 -7.98 4.73
CA THR A 49 17.47 -6.67 4.21
C THR A 49 17.01 -6.76 2.76
N SER A 50 16.05 -5.92 2.36
CA SER A 50 15.62 -5.77 0.98
C SER A 50 15.16 -4.35 0.70
N ASP A 51 15.34 -3.93 -0.55
CA ASP A 51 14.96 -2.61 -1.04
C ASP A 51 13.50 -2.63 -1.53
N PRO A 52 12.81 -1.47 -1.60
CA PRO A 52 11.43 -1.41 -2.10
C PRO A 52 11.23 -2.02 -3.49
N SER A 53 12.20 -1.85 -4.39
CA SER A 53 12.18 -2.42 -5.74
C SER A 53 12.28 -3.95 -5.75
N GLU A 54 13.09 -4.53 -4.86
CA GLU A 54 13.18 -5.99 -4.70
C GLU A 54 11.85 -6.57 -4.20
N ILE A 55 11.24 -5.91 -3.23
CA ILE A 55 9.94 -6.31 -2.67
C ILE A 55 8.88 -6.23 -3.76
N ALA A 56 8.82 -5.13 -4.51
CA ALA A 56 7.89 -4.93 -5.61
C ALA A 56 8.01 -6.04 -6.67
N ALA A 57 9.24 -6.35 -7.10
CA ALA A 57 9.49 -7.40 -8.08
C ALA A 57 9.12 -8.80 -7.55
N LYS A 58 9.45 -9.10 -6.28
CA LYS A 58 9.18 -10.42 -5.69
C LYS A 58 7.69 -10.68 -5.52
N LEU A 59 6.94 -9.67 -5.07
CA LEU A 59 5.51 -9.75 -4.76
C LEU A 59 4.62 -9.38 -5.96
N LYS A 60 5.23 -8.98 -7.09
CA LYS A 60 4.52 -8.53 -8.30
C LYS A 60 3.53 -7.39 -8.03
N ILE A 61 3.95 -6.44 -7.19
CA ILE A 61 3.23 -5.20 -6.88
C ILE A 61 4.02 -4.00 -7.40
N SER A 62 3.40 -2.82 -7.44
CA SER A 62 4.14 -1.59 -7.75
C SER A 62 5.12 -1.22 -6.61
N GLU A 63 6.17 -0.47 -6.95
CA GLU A 63 7.08 0.09 -5.94
C GLU A 63 6.36 1.00 -4.94
N GLU A 64 5.33 1.72 -5.39
CA GLU A 64 4.50 2.56 -4.53
C GLU A 64 3.76 1.73 -3.48
N SER A 65 3.16 0.60 -3.89
CA SER A 65 2.54 -0.35 -2.95
C SER A 65 3.56 -0.93 -1.98
N ALA A 66 4.75 -1.31 -2.47
CA ALA A 66 5.82 -1.80 -1.60
C ALA A 66 6.22 -0.76 -0.54
N LEU A 67 6.39 0.51 -0.93
CA LEU A 67 6.68 1.62 -0.02
C LEU A 67 5.55 1.83 1.00
N PHE A 68 4.30 1.74 0.57
CA PHE A 68 3.14 1.81 1.47
C PHE A 68 3.21 0.72 2.55
N PHE A 69 3.43 -0.54 2.16
CA PHE A 69 3.53 -1.66 3.11
C PHE A 69 4.73 -1.51 4.05
N ILE A 70 5.91 -1.14 3.54
CA ILE A 70 7.10 -0.89 4.37
C ILE A 70 6.80 0.19 5.42
N GLY A 71 6.20 1.31 5.01
CA GLY A 71 5.83 2.40 5.92
C GLY A 71 4.78 2.00 6.94
N LYS A 72 3.78 1.20 6.55
CA LYS A 72 2.79 0.61 7.48
C LYS A 72 3.46 -0.31 8.50
N MET A 73 4.21 -1.31 8.03
CA MET A 73 4.88 -2.30 8.88
C MET A 73 5.92 -1.66 9.82
N ALA A 74 6.61 -0.60 9.38
CA ALA A 74 7.55 0.13 10.24
C ALA A 74 6.83 0.85 11.40
N ARG A 75 5.68 1.50 11.12
CA ARG A 75 4.84 2.11 12.17
C ARG A 75 4.30 1.08 13.15
N GLU A 76 3.99 -0.12 12.67
CA GLU A 76 3.58 -1.27 13.48
C GLU A 76 4.75 -2.00 14.17
N LYS A 77 5.99 -1.51 14.03
CA LYS A 77 7.21 -2.08 14.61
C LYS A 77 7.52 -3.52 14.13
N LYS A 78 6.98 -3.95 12.99
CA LYS A 78 7.25 -5.25 12.37
C LYS A 78 8.57 -5.27 11.58
N VAL A 79 8.96 -4.12 11.02
CA VAL A 79 10.21 -3.94 10.28
C VAL A 79 10.90 -2.65 10.72
N LYS A 80 12.20 -2.53 10.43
CA LYS A 80 12.99 -1.32 10.68
C LYS A 80 13.55 -0.81 9.37
N ILE A 81 13.32 0.47 9.06
CA ILE A 81 13.95 1.14 7.93
C ILE A 81 15.37 1.51 8.35
N THR A 82 16.38 0.99 7.66
CA THR A 82 17.80 1.17 7.99
C THR A 82 18.57 1.99 6.95
N GLY A 83 17.97 2.30 5.79
CA GLY A 83 18.63 3.05 4.72
C GLY A 83 17.68 3.97 3.97
N ILE A 84 18.17 5.17 3.64
CA ILE A 84 17.58 6.13 2.70
C ILE A 84 18.76 6.68 1.90
N MET A 85 18.65 6.70 0.58
CA MET A 85 19.70 7.17 -0.32
C MET A 85 19.12 8.23 -1.25
N LEU A 86 19.96 9.20 -1.66
CA LEU A 86 19.58 10.19 -2.66
C LEU A 86 19.42 9.50 -4.01
N LYS A 87 18.32 9.78 -4.73
CA LYS A 87 18.17 9.35 -6.12
C LYS A 87 19.13 10.21 -6.95
N GLY A 88 20.20 9.58 -7.47
CA GLY A 88 21.15 10.20 -8.39
C GLY A 88 20.55 10.47 -9.76
#